data_AF-A0A7K2QFX6-F1
#
_entry.id   AF-A0A7K2QFX6-F1
#
_cell.length_a   1.000
_cell.length_b   1.000
_cell.length_c   1.000
_cell.angle_alpha   90.00
_cell.angle_beta   90.00
_cell.angle_gamma   90.00
#
_symmetry.space_group_name_H-M   'P 1'
#
loop_
_entity.id
_entity.type
_entity.pdbx_description
1 polymer ?
#
loop_
_entity_poly.entity_id
_entity_poly.type
_entity_poly.pdbx_seq_one_letter_code
_entity_poly.pdbx_strand_id
1 'polypeptide(L)' 'LLGTGDRVLVEASPMDRIWSIGLAADDEGALDPARWRGLNLLGFALMEARGRLRAG' A
#
# COMPACT_ATOMS: atom_id res chain seq x y z
N LEU A 1 -9.42 9.05 -2.63
CA LEU A 1 -8.94 8.46 -1.35
C LEU A 1 -10.08 7.93 -0.48
N LEU A 2 -11.13 8.71 -0.16
CA LEU A 2 -12.26 8.23 0.66
C LEU A 2 -12.98 6.99 0.11
N GLY A 3 -13.13 6.89 -1.22
CA GLY A 3 -13.76 5.74 -1.89
C GLY A 3 -12.98 4.42 -1.83
N THR A 4 -11.76 4.41 -1.30
CA THR A 4 -11.02 3.14 -1.11
C THR A 4 -11.52 2.34 0.08
N GLY A 5 -12.39 2.92 0.91
CA GLY A 5 -12.97 2.25 2.08
C GLY A 5 -11.88 1.93 3.10
N ASP A 6 -11.91 0.73 3.66
CA ASP A 6 -10.94 0.27 4.67
C ASP A 6 -9.88 -0.68 4.08
N ARG A 7 -9.81 -0.74 2.75
CA ARG A 7 -8.78 -1.51 2.04
C ARG A 7 -7.39 -0.95 2.34
N VAL A 8 -6.43 -1.87 2.44
CA VAL A 8 -5.00 -1.56 2.49
C VAL A 8 -4.58 -1.07 1.10
N LEU A 9 -3.89 0.07 1.06
CA LEU A 9 -3.37 0.64 -0.17
C LEU A 9 -1.91 0.23 -0.33
N VAL A 10 -1.53 -0.10 -1.56
CA VAL A 10 -0.19 -0.54 -1.93
C VAL A 10 0.23 0.08 -3.26
N GLU A 11 1.52 0.35 -3.39
CA GLU A 11 2.18 0.54 -4.69
C GLU A 11 2.93 -0.77 -5.02
N ALA A 12 2.93 -1.18 -6.28
CA ALA A 12 3.39 -2.49 -6.73
C ALA A 12 4.54 -2.35 -7.74
N SER A 13 5.64 -1.77 -7.26
CA SER A 13 6.92 -1.69 -7.95
C SER A 13 7.92 -2.71 -7.38
N PRO A 14 8.51 -3.59 -8.20
CA PRO A 14 9.59 -4.49 -7.79
C PRO A 14 10.89 -3.76 -7.38
N MET A 15 11.10 -2.56 -7.93
CA MET A 15 12.33 -1.79 -7.77
C MET A 15 12.32 -0.92 -6.51
N ASP A 16 11.14 -0.58 -6.01
CA ASP A 16 10.99 0.18 -4.78
C ASP A 16 10.60 -0.76 -3.64
N ARG A 17 11.42 -0.80 -2.59
CA ARG A 17 11.17 -1.60 -1.38
C ARG A 17 10.96 -0.74 -0.14
N ILE A 18 10.98 0.58 -0.27
CA ILE A 18 10.75 1.50 0.85
C ILE A 18 9.33 2.03 0.76
N TRP A 19 8.94 2.60 -0.38
CA TRP A 19 7.61 3.19 -0.53
C TRP A 19 6.57 2.17 -1.01
N SER A 20 7.02 1.06 -1.59
CA SER A 20 6.22 0.02 -2.25
C SER A 20 6.31 -1.34 -1.55
N ILE A 21 5.54 -2.33 -2.01
CA ILE A 21 5.57 -3.72 -1.53
C ILE A 21 6.72 -4.55 -2.11
N GLY A 22 7.49 -4.01 -3.06
CA GLY A 22 8.65 -4.70 -3.63
C GLY A 22 8.31 -5.90 -4.52
N LEU A 23 7.08 -5.94 -5.05
CA LEU A 23 6.56 -6.95 -5.98
C LEU A 23 5.83 -6.25 -7.13
N ALA A 24 5.77 -6.89 -8.29
CA ALA A 24 4.98 -6.40 -9.41
C ALA A 24 3.49 -6.58 -9.15
N ALA A 25 2.63 -5.79 -9.80
CA ALA A 25 1.19 -5.87 -9.62
C ALA A 25 0.58 -7.22 -10.05
N ASP A 26 1.25 -7.94 -10.95
CA ASP A 26 0.85 -9.26 -11.46
C ASP A 26 1.51 -10.43 -10.70
N ASP A 27 2.39 -10.16 -9.73
CA ASP A 27 2.91 -11.19 -8.82
C ASP A 27 1.80 -11.64 -7.86
N GLU A 28 1.54 -12.94 -7.78
CA GLU A 28 0.54 -13.51 -6.87
C GLU A 28 0.80 -13.13 -5.40
N GLY A 29 2.06 -12.90 -5.03
CA GLY A 29 2.47 -12.44 -3.71
C GLY A 29 2.06 -11.01 -3.40
N ALA A 30 1.66 -10.20 -4.39
CA ALA A 30 1.19 -8.83 -4.14
C ALA A 30 -0.09 -8.80 -3.29
N LEU A 31 -0.89 -9.87 -3.35
CA LEU A 31 -2.11 -10.02 -2.56
C LEU A 31 -1.87 -10.58 -1.14
N ASP A 32 -0.63 -10.99 -0.83
CA ASP A 32 -0.26 -11.58 0.45
C ASP A 32 0.79 -10.70 1.16
N PRO A 33 0.40 -9.92 2.19
CA PRO A 33 1.33 -9.09 2.95
C PRO A 33 2.53 -9.84 3.54
N ALA A 34 2.39 -11.14 3.83
CA ALA A 34 3.51 -11.94 4.35
C ALA A 34 4.60 -12.20 3.29
N ARG A 35 4.27 -12.02 2.00
CA ARG A 35 5.19 -12.19 0.88
C ARG A 35 5.81 -10.88 0.40
N TRP A 36 5.34 -9.74 0.90
CA TRP A 36 5.88 -8.43 0.52
C TRP A 36 7.35 -8.31 0.89
N ARG A 37 8.10 -7.67 0.00
CA ARG A 37 9.55 -7.46 0.12
C ARG A 37 9.91 -6.00 0.39
N GLY A 38 8.90 -5.14 0.47
CA GLY A 38 9.04 -3.72 0.74
C GLY A 38 8.13 -3.23 1.87
N LEU A 39 8.43 -2.03 2.36
CA LEU A 39 7.82 -1.47 3.57
C LEU A 39 6.45 -0.81 3.33
N ASN A 40 6.04 -0.59 2.07
CA ASN A 40 4.78 0.05 1.70
C ASN A 40 4.50 1.39 2.42
N LEU A 41 5.54 2.22 2.63
CA LEU A 41 5.39 3.49 3.37
C LEU A 41 4.39 4.45 2.69
N LEU A 42 4.30 4.43 1.36
CA LEU A 42 3.33 5.26 0.63
C LEU A 42 1.90 4.83 0.95
N GLY A 43 1.64 3.53 0.98
CA GLY A 43 0.36 2.96 1.37
C GLY A 43 -0.06 3.40 2.77
N PHE A 44 0.84 3.32 3.74
CA PHE A 44 0.59 3.78 5.11
C PHE A 44 0.30 5.28 5.19
N ALA A 45 1.12 6.12 4.53
CA ALA A 45 0.90 7.56 4.51
C ALA A 45 -0.46 7.95 3.91
N LEU A 46 -0.90 7.26 2.84
CA LEU A 46 -2.21 7.48 2.23
C LEU A 46 -3.35 7.04 3.15
N MET A 47 -3.19 5.94 3.89
CA MET A 47 -4.20 5.49 4.85
C MET A 47 -4.30 6.44 6.06
N GLU A 48 -3.19 7.00 6.52
CA GLU A 48 -3.18 8.04 7.54
C GLU A 48 -3.88 9.31 7.05
N ALA A 49 -3.55 9.77 5.84
CA ALA A 49 -4.22 10.91 5.21
C ALA A 49 -5.73 10.67 5.05
N ARG A 50 -6.14 9.46 4.67
CA ARG A 50 -7.56 9.05 4.62
C ARG A 50 -8.23 9.19 5.98
N GLY A 51 -7.58 8.77 7.06
CA GLY A 51 -8.07 8.91 8.42
C GLY A 51 -8.31 10.38 8.80
N ARG A 52 -7.34 11.24 8.49
CA ARG A 52 -7.46 12.69 8.73
C ARG A 52 -8.60 13.32 7.92
N LEU A 53 -8.76 12.92 6.65
CA LEU A 53 -9.84 13.41 5.78
C LEU A 53 -11.24 12.92 6.19
N ARG A 54 -11.35 11.81 6.94
CA ARG A 54 -12.63 11.33 7.48
C ARG A 54 -13.02 12.02 8.80
N ALA A 55 -12.03 12.54 9.52
CA ALA A 55 -12.22 13.17 10.83
C ALA A 55 -12.48 14.69 10.74
N GLY A 56 -12.14 15.32 9.61
CA GLY A 56 -12.51 16.70 9.29
C GLY A 56 -13.85 16.77 8.59
#